data_AF-A0A101S8E8-F1
#
_entry.id   AF-A0A101S8E8-F1
#
_cell.length_a   1.000
_cell.length_b   1.000
_cell.length_c   1.000
_cell.angle_alpha   90.00
_cell.angle_beta   90.00
_cell.angle_gamma   90.00
#
_symmetry.space_group_name_H-M   'P 1'
#
loop_
_entity.id
_entity.type
_entity.pdbx_description
1 polymer ?
#
loop_
_entity_poly.entity_id
_entity_poly.type
_entity_poly.pdbx_seq_one_letter_code
_entity_poly.pdbx_strand_id
1 'polypeptide(L)'
;MLEQRLFAYHFLNAGPDPVETALEAYRNADGGYGHALEPDLRGPVSQPLHTGRALRVLDAVGRCGGQRVERVCRYLTSVSTPDGALPAVTPAQRGYPTAPFLPVVDGPPSDLLTTGPVVGLLHRNDVWHAWLFRATDFCWQAVESLQVSHPYEIQAAMTFLDSVPDRPRAEATADRLGRLVREQRLAALDPSNLDAFPVSPGYGPGERHFPHDYAKTSGSLARAWFTDAEMSRSLDHLAAEQQEDGGWPIRRRQWAPSTALEARPMVTIEALRTLRAYGREVG
;
A
#
# COMPACT_ATOMS: atom_id res chain seq x y z
N MET A 1 8.28 15.56 7.89
CA MET A 1 8.49 16.59 6.83
C MET A 1 7.83 16.18 5.52
N LEU A 2 8.07 14.97 5.01
CA LEU A 2 7.50 14.49 3.74
C LEU A 2 5.97 14.56 3.70
N GLU A 3 5.29 14.06 4.72
CA GLU A 3 3.82 14.04 4.79
C GLU A 3 3.23 15.46 4.84
N GLN A 4 3.92 16.44 5.43
CA GLN A 4 3.50 17.84 5.38
C GLN A 4 3.56 18.39 3.94
N ARG A 5 4.58 18.00 3.16
CA ARG A 5 4.69 18.40 1.75
C ARG A 5 3.64 17.71 0.90
N LEU A 6 3.36 16.43 1.14
CA LEU A 6 2.28 15.69 0.48
C LEU A 6 0.91 16.29 0.79
N PHE A 7 0.67 16.67 2.05
CA PHE A 7 -0.55 17.35 2.44
C PHE A 7 -0.69 18.68 1.70
N ALA A 8 0.36 19.51 1.68
CA ALA A 8 0.33 20.79 0.97
C ALA A 8 0.10 20.60 -0.54
N TYR A 9 0.70 19.59 -1.16
CA TYR A 9 0.48 19.25 -2.57
C TYR A 9 -0.97 18.88 -2.84
N HIS A 10 -1.54 17.98 -2.04
CA HIS A 10 -2.91 17.50 -2.28
C HIS A 10 -3.98 18.51 -1.87
N PHE A 11 -3.77 19.29 -0.82
CA PHE A 11 -4.85 20.05 -0.17
C PHE A 11 -4.65 21.57 -0.20
N LEU A 12 -3.44 22.07 -0.46
CA LEU A 12 -3.10 23.49 -0.38
C LEU A 12 -2.51 24.04 -1.70
N ASN A 13 -2.71 23.35 -2.81
CA ASN A 13 -2.25 23.75 -4.16
C ASN A 13 -0.72 24.00 -4.26
N ALA A 14 0.08 23.35 -3.42
CA ALA A 14 1.53 23.41 -3.54
C ALA A 14 2.02 22.58 -4.76
N GLY A 15 3.15 22.97 -5.35
CA GLY A 15 3.77 22.20 -6.43
C GLY A 15 4.40 20.88 -5.95
N PRO A 16 4.80 19.98 -6.88
CA PRO A 16 5.40 18.69 -6.55
C PRO A 16 6.86 18.77 -6.06
N ASP A 17 7.61 19.82 -6.43
CA ASP A 17 9.06 19.91 -6.19
C ASP A 17 9.47 19.86 -4.69
N PRO A 18 8.73 20.48 -3.74
CA PRO A 18 9.01 20.32 -2.32
C PRO A 18 8.82 18.89 -1.81
N VAL A 19 7.91 18.11 -2.42
CA VAL A 19 7.72 16.68 -2.07
C VAL A 19 8.95 15.89 -2.52
N GLU A 20 9.40 16.09 -3.76
CA GLU A 20 10.61 15.42 -4.28
C GLU A 20 11.85 15.77 -3.46
N THR A 21 12.00 17.04 -3.09
CA THR A 21 13.12 17.51 -2.26
C THR A 21 13.12 16.83 -0.89
N ALA A 22 11.95 16.67 -0.27
CA ALA A 22 11.82 15.95 0.99
C ALA A 22 12.07 14.45 0.84
N LEU A 23 11.66 13.85 -0.29
CA LEU A 23 11.85 12.43 -0.58
C LEU A 23 13.33 12.07 -0.83
N GLU A 24 14.10 12.97 -1.44
CA GLU A 24 15.53 12.73 -1.75
C GLU A 24 16.36 12.46 -0.49
N ALA A 25 15.96 12.99 0.67
CA ALA A 25 16.61 12.72 1.96
C ALA A 25 16.58 11.24 2.39
N TYR A 26 15.68 10.44 1.80
CA TYR A 26 15.56 9.01 2.09
C TYR A 26 16.29 8.13 1.08
N ARG A 27 16.84 8.70 0.00
CA ARG A 27 17.42 7.95 -1.10
C ARG A 27 18.87 7.57 -0.80
N ASN A 28 19.24 6.35 -1.16
CA ASN A 28 20.61 5.84 -1.02
C ASN A 28 21.33 5.74 -2.37
N ALA A 29 22.65 5.59 -2.30
CA ALA A 29 23.53 5.52 -3.47
C ALA A 29 23.26 4.30 -4.38
N ASP A 30 22.69 3.23 -3.83
CA ASP A 30 22.30 2.02 -4.55
C ASP A 30 21.02 2.20 -5.41
N GLY A 31 20.36 3.35 -5.32
CA GLY A 31 19.13 3.65 -6.04
C GLY A 31 17.86 3.27 -5.28
N GLY A 32 17.97 2.61 -4.13
CA GLY A 32 16.87 2.32 -3.22
C GLY A 32 16.62 3.45 -2.21
N TYR A 33 15.69 3.19 -1.28
CA TYR A 33 15.32 4.12 -0.22
C TYR A 33 15.43 3.46 1.16
N GLY A 34 15.83 4.24 2.16
CA GLY A 34 16.05 3.83 3.54
C GLY A 34 15.51 4.84 4.56
N HIS A 35 16.18 4.94 5.71
CA HIS A 35 16.00 6.00 6.71
C HIS A 35 14.58 6.09 7.28
N ALA A 36 13.96 4.93 7.52
CA ALA A 36 12.61 4.81 8.05
C ALA A 36 11.50 5.49 7.21
N LEU A 37 11.67 5.53 5.89
CA LEU A 37 10.61 5.99 4.98
C LEU A 37 9.31 5.17 5.12
N GLU A 38 9.45 3.88 5.42
CA GLU A 38 8.38 2.99 5.91
C GLU A 38 8.59 2.88 7.43
N PRO A 39 7.68 3.42 8.28
CA PRO A 39 7.89 3.49 9.72
C PRO A 39 8.19 2.16 10.40
N ASP A 40 7.69 1.05 9.84
CA ASP A 40 7.90 -0.30 10.40
C ASP A 40 9.34 -0.84 10.24
N LEU A 41 10.17 -0.18 9.43
CA LEU A 41 11.59 -0.51 9.25
C LEU A 41 12.45 0.67 9.70
N ARG A 42 13.41 0.44 10.61
CA ARG A 42 14.37 1.47 11.04
C ARG A 42 15.73 1.25 10.37
N GLY A 43 16.57 2.27 10.46
CA GLY A 43 17.94 2.22 9.96
C GLY A 43 18.12 2.82 8.56
N PRO A 44 19.37 2.93 8.10
CA PRO A 44 19.72 3.65 6.89
C PRO A 44 19.63 2.81 5.62
N VAL A 45 19.51 1.49 5.74
CA VAL A 45 19.65 0.56 4.62
C VAL A 45 18.46 0.63 3.67
N SER A 46 18.73 0.43 2.38
CA SER A 46 17.67 0.35 1.39
C SER A 46 16.84 -0.91 1.59
N GLN A 47 15.51 -0.78 1.59
CA GLN A 47 14.59 -1.94 1.64
C GLN A 47 13.52 -1.87 0.55
N PRO A 48 12.99 -3.02 0.09
CA PRO A 48 11.87 -3.07 -0.84
C PRO A 48 10.65 -2.26 -0.38
N LEU A 49 10.24 -2.38 0.89
CA LEU A 49 9.10 -1.63 1.45
C LEU A 49 9.32 -0.11 1.45
N HIS A 50 10.52 0.36 1.79
CA HIS A 50 10.89 1.78 1.68
C HIS A 50 10.79 2.25 0.22
N THR A 51 11.33 1.46 -0.70
CA THR A 51 11.33 1.81 -2.13
C THR A 51 9.91 1.81 -2.72
N GLY A 52 9.06 0.88 -2.29
CA GLY A 52 7.63 0.89 -2.63
C GLY A 52 6.90 2.10 -2.06
N ARG A 53 7.25 2.56 -0.84
CA ARG A 53 6.74 3.83 -0.31
C ARG A 53 7.21 5.03 -1.14
N ALA A 54 8.47 5.07 -1.56
CA ALA A 54 8.97 6.13 -2.45
C ALA A 54 8.22 6.16 -3.79
N LEU A 55 7.97 5.01 -4.41
CA LEU A 55 7.17 4.92 -5.63
C LEU A 55 5.74 5.42 -5.44
N ARG A 56 5.08 5.09 -4.32
CA ARG A 56 3.76 5.63 -3.96
C ARG A 56 3.76 7.16 -3.87
N VAL A 57 4.83 7.74 -3.34
CA VAL A 57 4.99 9.20 -3.26
C VAL A 57 5.17 9.81 -4.64
N LEU A 58 6.04 9.23 -5.47
CA LEU A 58 6.29 9.70 -6.84
C LEU A 58 5.05 9.62 -7.72
N ASP A 59 4.31 8.51 -7.64
CA ASP A 59 3.03 8.34 -8.34
C ASP A 59 2.02 9.41 -7.91
N ALA A 60 1.86 9.62 -6.60
CA ALA A 60 0.90 10.58 -6.07
C ALA A 60 1.11 12.02 -6.55
N VAL A 61 2.34 12.37 -6.93
CA VAL A 61 2.70 13.71 -7.43
C VAL A 61 3.02 13.75 -8.94
N GLY A 62 2.73 12.68 -9.68
CA GLY A 62 2.94 12.63 -11.14
C GLY A 62 4.42 12.66 -11.56
N ARG A 63 5.32 12.11 -10.74
CA ARG A 63 6.77 12.10 -10.95
C ARG A 63 7.37 10.68 -11.00
N CYS A 64 6.53 9.66 -11.15
CA CYS A 64 6.97 8.28 -11.29
C CYS A 64 7.39 8.01 -12.75
N GLY A 65 8.57 8.50 -13.14
CA GLY A 65 9.14 8.21 -14.46
C GLY A 65 10.61 8.61 -14.62
N GLY A 66 11.10 8.49 -15.85
CA GLY A 66 12.44 8.91 -16.25
C GLY A 66 13.58 8.16 -15.54
N GLN A 67 14.77 8.78 -15.50
CA GLN A 67 15.99 8.17 -14.98
C GLN A 67 15.89 7.76 -13.49
N ARG A 68 15.05 8.42 -12.70
CA ARG A 68 14.88 8.07 -11.28
C ARG A 68 14.24 6.69 -11.16
N VAL A 69 13.15 6.44 -11.88
CA VAL A 69 12.47 5.15 -11.86
C VAL A 69 13.34 4.05 -12.45
N GLU A 70 14.12 4.33 -13.49
CA GLU A 70 15.09 3.35 -14.02
C GLU A 70 16.08 2.88 -12.93
N ARG A 71 16.63 3.81 -12.13
CA ARG A 71 17.53 3.46 -11.01
C ARG A 71 16.81 2.68 -9.91
N VAL A 72 15.56 3.03 -9.62
CA VAL A 72 14.72 2.26 -8.69
C VAL A 72 14.51 0.84 -9.21
N CYS A 73 14.16 0.65 -10.48
CA CYS A 73 14.00 -0.69 -11.06
C CYS A 73 15.31 -1.49 -11.05
N ARG A 74 16.47 -0.85 -11.25
CA ARG A 74 17.78 -1.49 -11.09
C ARG A 74 18.02 -1.97 -9.65
N TYR A 75 17.71 -1.13 -8.67
CA TYR A 75 17.76 -1.52 -7.26
C TYR A 75 16.83 -2.70 -6.98
N LEU A 76 15.56 -2.61 -7.38
CA LEU A 76 14.57 -3.68 -7.19
C LEU A 76 15.01 -4.99 -7.82
N THR A 77 15.63 -4.94 -9.01
CA THR A 77 16.25 -6.11 -9.65
C THR A 77 17.32 -6.75 -8.76
N SER A 78 18.18 -5.93 -8.13
CA SER A 78 19.30 -6.41 -7.31
C SER A 78 18.88 -7.08 -5.99
N VAL A 79 17.69 -6.75 -5.49
CA VAL A 79 17.14 -7.29 -4.23
C VAL A 79 16.01 -8.31 -4.47
N SER A 80 15.79 -8.68 -5.73
CA SER A 80 14.75 -9.65 -6.08
C SER A 80 15.14 -11.07 -5.70
N THR A 81 14.13 -11.86 -5.35
CA THR A 81 14.22 -13.31 -5.20
C THR A 81 14.46 -13.98 -6.57
N PRO A 82 14.88 -15.28 -6.61
CA PRO A 82 15.20 -15.95 -7.87
C PRO A 82 14.06 -16.03 -8.90
N ASP A 83 12.81 -16.00 -8.46
CA ASP A 83 11.60 -15.94 -9.29
C ASP A 83 11.28 -14.51 -9.79
N GLY A 84 12.05 -13.50 -9.38
CA GLY A 84 11.94 -12.12 -9.84
C GLY A 84 10.99 -11.24 -9.04
N ALA A 85 10.49 -11.72 -7.90
CA ALA A 85 9.67 -10.96 -6.97
C ALA A 85 10.50 -10.23 -5.92
N LEU A 86 9.83 -9.46 -5.06
CA LEU A 86 10.47 -8.77 -3.93
C LEU A 86 10.17 -9.52 -2.63
N PRO A 87 11.15 -9.69 -1.75
CA PRO A 87 10.88 -10.05 -0.36
C PRO A 87 10.33 -8.83 0.40
N ALA A 88 9.62 -9.08 1.51
CA ALA A 88 9.20 -7.98 2.39
C ALA A 88 10.38 -7.21 2.97
N VAL A 89 11.42 -7.94 3.40
CA VAL A 89 12.63 -7.38 3.98
C VAL A 89 13.83 -8.21 3.55
N THR A 90 14.96 -7.56 3.29
CA THR A 90 16.23 -8.22 2.95
C THR A 90 17.10 -8.48 4.19
N PRO A 91 18.08 -9.40 4.14
CA PRO A 91 19.00 -9.65 5.26
C PRO A 91 19.79 -8.41 5.70
N ALA A 92 19.92 -7.40 4.83
CA ALA A 92 20.58 -6.13 5.15
C ALA A 92 19.90 -5.34 6.28
N GLN A 93 18.64 -5.66 6.62
CA GLN A 93 17.92 -5.06 7.75
C GLN A 93 18.45 -5.52 9.11
N ARG A 94 19.26 -6.59 9.14
CA ARG A 94 19.79 -7.17 10.38
C ARG A 94 20.53 -6.13 11.21
N GLY A 95 20.25 -6.11 12.51
CA GLY A 95 20.85 -5.18 13.45
C GLY A 95 20.10 -3.84 13.57
N TYR A 96 19.09 -3.58 12.73
CA TYR A 96 18.23 -2.41 12.87
C TYR A 96 16.85 -2.78 13.43
N PRO A 97 16.24 -1.91 14.27
CA PRO A 97 14.89 -2.14 14.77
C PRO A 97 13.89 -2.33 13.63
N THR A 98 13.05 -3.35 13.76
CA THR A 98 12.13 -3.81 12.72
C THR A 98 10.84 -4.27 13.38
N ALA A 99 9.71 -4.04 12.73
CA ALA A 99 8.43 -4.49 13.24
C ALA A 99 8.43 -6.01 13.50
N PRO A 100 7.88 -6.51 14.62
CA PRO A 100 7.93 -7.93 14.98
C PRO A 100 7.27 -8.89 13.98
N PHE A 101 6.39 -8.38 13.12
CA PHE A 101 5.70 -9.13 12.07
C PHE A 101 6.45 -9.14 10.73
N LEU A 102 7.65 -8.56 10.67
CA LEU A 102 8.55 -8.57 9.51
C LEU A 102 9.87 -9.29 9.87
N PRO A 103 9.89 -10.64 9.86
CA PRO A 103 11.07 -11.39 10.26
C PRO A 103 12.23 -11.18 9.28
N VAL A 104 13.43 -10.93 9.81
CA VAL A 104 14.66 -10.79 9.02
C VAL A 104 15.37 -12.14 8.94
N VAL A 105 15.28 -12.80 7.78
CA VAL A 105 15.86 -14.13 7.50
C VAL A 105 16.87 -14.06 6.36
N ASP A 106 17.79 -15.03 6.25
CA ASP A 106 18.85 -15.00 5.22
C ASP A 106 18.35 -15.25 3.79
N GLY A 107 17.34 -16.11 3.63
CA GLY A 107 16.68 -16.39 2.36
C GLY A 107 15.20 -16.02 2.43
N PRO A 108 14.85 -14.73 2.39
CA PRO A 108 13.46 -14.32 2.49
C PRO A 108 12.67 -14.77 1.26
N PRO A 109 11.43 -15.26 1.43
CA PRO A 109 10.59 -15.64 0.31
C PRO A 109 10.08 -14.40 -0.43
N SER A 110 9.63 -14.63 -1.66
CA SER A 110 8.85 -13.69 -2.46
C SER A 110 7.57 -13.32 -1.73
N ASP A 111 7.21 -12.03 -1.76
CA ASP A 111 6.08 -11.51 -1.02
C ASP A 111 5.16 -10.68 -1.92
N LEU A 112 3.87 -11.05 -1.98
CA LEU A 112 2.87 -10.34 -2.76
C LEU A 112 2.58 -8.95 -2.17
N LEU A 113 2.61 -8.80 -0.84
CA LEU A 113 2.32 -7.52 -0.17
C LEU A 113 3.33 -6.43 -0.56
N THR A 114 4.55 -6.84 -0.87
CA THR A 114 5.62 -5.94 -1.31
C THR A 114 5.68 -5.82 -2.82
N THR A 115 5.53 -6.93 -3.55
CA THR A 115 5.68 -6.95 -5.01
C THR A 115 4.49 -6.34 -5.72
N GLY A 116 3.26 -6.70 -5.33
CA GLY A 116 2.01 -6.27 -5.99
C GLY A 116 1.87 -4.75 -6.08
N PRO A 117 2.00 -4.00 -4.97
CA PRO A 117 1.88 -2.55 -4.99
C PRO A 117 2.94 -1.87 -5.87
N VAL A 118 4.18 -2.36 -5.84
CA VAL A 118 5.27 -1.83 -6.67
C VAL A 118 4.99 -2.05 -8.14
N VAL A 119 4.66 -3.28 -8.53
CA VAL A 119 4.38 -3.65 -9.93
C VAL A 119 3.15 -2.89 -10.44
N GLY A 120 2.09 -2.79 -9.64
CA GLY A 120 0.89 -2.03 -9.99
C GLY A 120 1.18 -0.55 -10.26
N LEU A 121 1.98 0.09 -9.40
CA LEU A 121 2.36 1.51 -9.60
C LEU A 121 3.23 1.70 -10.84
N LEU A 122 4.13 0.77 -11.15
CA LEU A 122 4.96 0.86 -12.34
C LEU A 122 4.14 0.70 -13.62
N HIS A 123 3.18 -0.24 -13.67
CA HIS A 123 2.24 -0.36 -14.79
C HIS A 123 1.36 0.87 -14.94
N ARG A 124 0.83 1.42 -13.84
CA ARG A 124 0.02 2.64 -13.84
C ARG A 124 0.74 3.85 -14.46
N ASN A 125 2.06 3.89 -14.35
CA ASN A 125 2.89 4.98 -14.86
C ASN A 125 3.61 4.63 -16.17
N ASP A 126 3.13 3.60 -16.90
CA ASP A 126 3.66 3.17 -18.20
C ASP A 126 5.19 2.89 -18.17
N VAL A 127 5.71 2.44 -17.04
CA VAL A 127 7.13 2.16 -16.87
C VAL A 127 7.50 0.86 -17.56
N TRP A 128 8.55 0.90 -18.38
CA TRP A 128 9.13 -0.28 -18.99
C TRP A 128 10.49 -0.63 -18.38
N HIS A 129 10.64 -1.86 -17.89
CA HIS A 129 11.92 -2.39 -17.40
C HIS A 129 11.93 -3.92 -17.45
N ALA A 130 13.07 -4.54 -17.80
CA ALA A 130 13.17 -6.00 -17.96
C ALA A 130 12.75 -6.80 -16.71
N TRP A 131 13.05 -6.28 -15.52
CA TRP A 131 12.62 -6.88 -14.25
C TRP A 131 11.10 -6.92 -14.06
N LEU A 132 10.37 -5.92 -14.59
CA LEU A 132 8.93 -5.80 -14.38
C LEU A 132 8.16 -6.98 -14.96
N PHE A 133 8.66 -7.61 -16.03
CA PHE A 133 8.04 -8.79 -16.64
C PHE A 133 7.96 -9.95 -15.65
N ARG A 134 9.09 -10.32 -15.02
CA ARG A 134 9.13 -11.43 -14.05
C ARG A 134 8.32 -11.11 -12.79
N ALA A 135 8.41 -9.89 -12.29
CA ALA A 135 7.63 -9.46 -11.13
C ALA A 135 6.11 -9.48 -11.44
N THR A 136 5.71 -9.14 -12.68
CA THR A 136 4.33 -9.23 -13.14
C THR A 136 3.84 -10.67 -13.22
N ASP A 137 4.66 -11.58 -13.73
CA ASP A 137 4.33 -13.02 -13.78
C ASP A 137 4.15 -13.60 -12.37
N PHE A 138 5.03 -13.24 -11.44
CA PHE A 138 4.88 -13.59 -10.03
C PHE A 138 3.56 -13.06 -9.45
N CYS A 139 3.25 -11.78 -9.67
CA CYS A 139 2.00 -11.20 -9.18
C CYS A 139 0.78 -11.92 -9.72
N TRP A 140 0.74 -12.26 -11.01
CA TRP A 140 -0.34 -13.06 -11.58
C TRP A 140 -0.46 -14.42 -10.89
N GLN A 141 0.62 -15.16 -10.78
CA GLN A 141 0.63 -16.49 -10.17
C GLN A 141 0.18 -16.43 -8.70
N ALA A 142 0.74 -15.51 -7.92
CA ALA A 142 0.42 -15.32 -6.52
C ALA A 142 -1.07 -14.99 -6.35
N VAL A 143 -1.56 -13.98 -7.08
CA VAL A 143 -2.96 -13.53 -7.01
C VAL A 143 -3.92 -14.62 -7.46
N GLU A 144 -3.63 -15.35 -8.53
CA GLU A 144 -4.48 -16.44 -9.03
C GLU A 144 -4.52 -17.64 -8.09
N SER A 145 -3.45 -17.88 -7.33
CA SER A 145 -3.38 -18.97 -6.37
C SER A 145 -4.11 -18.71 -5.05
N LEU A 146 -4.57 -17.48 -4.77
CA LEU A 146 -5.24 -17.14 -3.51
C LEU A 146 -6.54 -17.93 -3.32
N GLN A 147 -6.57 -18.76 -2.27
CA GLN A 147 -7.73 -19.55 -1.82
C GLN A 147 -8.15 -19.21 -0.38
N VAL A 148 -7.18 -18.89 0.48
CA VAL A 148 -7.38 -18.36 1.82
C VAL A 148 -6.45 -17.17 1.93
N SER A 149 -6.96 -16.03 2.37
CA SER A 149 -6.20 -14.79 2.34
C SER A 149 -6.55 -13.90 3.54
N HIS A 150 -5.89 -12.76 3.60
CA HIS A 150 -6.13 -11.73 4.59
C HIS A 150 -6.20 -10.35 3.92
N PRO A 151 -6.76 -9.33 4.59
CA PRO A 151 -7.02 -8.04 3.99
C PRO A 151 -5.82 -7.35 3.29
N TYR A 152 -4.63 -7.35 3.89
CA TYR A 152 -3.45 -6.73 3.25
C TYR A 152 -3.02 -7.39 1.93
N GLU A 153 -3.16 -8.71 1.81
CA GLU A 153 -2.80 -9.44 0.60
C GLU A 153 -3.79 -9.13 -0.52
N ILE A 154 -5.09 -9.05 -0.19
CA ILE A 154 -6.12 -8.61 -1.13
C ILE A 154 -5.89 -7.16 -1.57
N GLN A 155 -5.56 -6.23 -0.66
CA GLN A 155 -5.25 -4.84 -1.02
C GLN A 155 -4.03 -4.75 -1.95
N ALA A 156 -3.00 -5.56 -1.70
CA ALA A 156 -1.83 -5.65 -2.56
C ALA A 156 -2.19 -6.20 -3.96
N ALA A 157 -3.00 -7.26 -4.01
CA ALA A 157 -3.54 -7.79 -5.26
C ALA A 157 -4.34 -6.74 -6.04
N MET A 158 -5.21 -5.98 -5.37
CA MET A 158 -6.01 -4.94 -6.03
C MET A 158 -5.16 -3.79 -6.56
N THR A 159 -4.11 -3.38 -5.85
CA THR A 159 -3.18 -2.35 -6.36
C THR A 159 -2.54 -2.78 -7.69
N PHE A 160 -2.21 -4.06 -7.81
CA PHE A 160 -1.72 -4.67 -9.06
C PHE A 160 -2.81 -4.74 -10.14
N LEU A 161 -3.95 -5.38 -9.84
CA LEU A 161 -5.03 -5.63 -10.80
C LEU A 161 -5.67 -4.34 -11.33
N ASP A 162 -5.75 -3.29 -10.51
CA ASP A 162 -6.29 -2.00 -10.93
C ASP A 162 -5.46 -1.37 -12.06
N SER A 163 -4.18 -1.74 -12.19
CA SER A 163 -3.23 -1.05 -13.07
C SER A 163 -2.60 -1.93 -14.15
N VAL A 164 -2.73 -3.26 -14.07
CA VAL A 164 -2.13 -4.18 -15.04
C VAL A 164 -2.79 -4.06 -16.43
N PRO A 165 -2.04 -4.20 -17.55
CA PRO A 165 -2.58 -3.99 -18.90
C PRO A 165 -3.63 -5.00 -19.37
N ASP A 166 -3.56 -6.26 -18.93
CA ASP A 166 -4.51 -7.31 -19.31
C ASP A 166 -5.85 -7.14 -18.56
N ARG A 167 -6.68 -6.22 -19.06
CA ARG A 167 -7.93 -5.81 -18.40
C ARG A 167 -8.94 -6.94 -18.24
N PRO A 168 -9.24 -7.78 -19.26
CA PRO A 168 -10.19 -8.88 -19.09
C PRO A 168 -9.75 -9.89 -18.02
N ARG A 169 -8.45 -10.24 -17.98
CA ARG A 169 -7.91 -11.13 -16.94
C ARG A 169 -7.96 -10.48 -15.57
N ALA A 170 -7.68 -9.18 -15.49
CA ALA A 170 -7.70 -8.43 -14.23
C ALA A 170 -9.12 -8.36 -13.65
N GLU A 171 -10.12 -8.05 -14.48
CA GLU A 171 -11.53 -8.00 -14.09
C GLU A 171 -12.03 -9.35 -13.60
N ALA A 172 -11.80 -10.43 -14.37
CA ALA A 172 -12.21 -11.78 -13.98
C ALA A 172 -11.54 -12.25 -12.66
N THR A 173 -10.27 -11.88 -12.47
CA THR A 173 -9.52 -12.18 -11.25
C THR A 173 -10.02 -11.36 -10.07
N ALA A 174 -10.27 -10.06 -10.26
CA ALA A 174 -10.82 -9.18 -9.23
C ALA A 174 -12.21 -9.66 -8.78
N ASP A 175 -13.08 -10.06 -9.70
CA ASP A 175 -14.39 -10.63 -9.37
C ASP A 175 -14.29 -11.89 -8.50
N ARG A 176 -13.31 -12.75 -8.79
CA ARG A 176 -13.02 -13.92 -7.95
C ARG A 176 -12.58 -13.52 -6.55
N LEU A 177 -11.68 -12.55 -6.42
CA LEU A 177 -11.25 -12.03 -5.12
C LEU A 177 -12.39 -11.36 -4.35
N GLY A 178 -13.31 -10.67 -5.03
CA GLY A 178 -14.48 -10.07 -4.40
C GLY A 178 -15.40 -11.11 -3.75
N ARG A 179 -15.61 -12.26 -4.41
CA ARG A 179 -16.30 -13.41 -3.80
C ARG A 179 -15.55 -13.93 -2.57
N LEU A 180 -14.23 -14.08 -2.69
CA LEU A 180 -13.37 -14.52 -1.58
C LEU A 180 -13.47 -13.60 -0.35
N VAL A 181 -13.42 -12.28 -0.57
CA VAL A 181 -13.56 -11.26 0.48
C VAL A 181 -14.89 -11.38 1.21
N ARG A 182 -15.99 -11.63 0.49
CA ARG A 182 -17.32 -11.83 1.09
C ARG A 182 -17.42 -13.15 1.84
N GLU A 183 -16.98 -14.24 1.22
CA GLU A 183 -17.02 -15.59 1.80
C GLU A 183 -16.22 -15.68 3.11
N GLN A 184 -15.04 -15.06 3.15
CA GLN A 184 -14.16 -15.05 4.32
C GLN A 184 -14.41 -13.86 5.26
N ARG A 185 -15.42 -13.02 4.97
CA ARG A 185 -15.80 -11.85 5.78
C ARG A 185 -14.63 -10.90 6.06
N LEU A 186 -13.78 -10.69 5.06
CA LEU A 186 -12.57 -9.87 5.19
C LEU A 186 -12.89 -8.36 5.21
N ALA A 187 -14.06 -7.96 4.71
CA ALA A 187 -14.57 -6.60 4.78
C ALA A 187 -15.72 -6.49 5.80
N ALA A 188 -15.57 -5.60 6.78
CA ALA A 188 -16.61 -5.21 7.71
C ALA A 188 -17.65 -4.33 7.00
N LEU A 189 -18.76 -4.95 6.59
CA LEU A 189 -19.84 -4.29 5.84
C LEU A 189 -20.78 -3.46 6.72
N ASP A 190 -20.75 -3.70 8.02
CA ASP A 190 -21.56 -2.98 9.01
C ASP A 190 -20.69 -2.52 10.19
N PRO A 191 -20.29 -1.23 10.20
CA PRO A 191 -19.52 -0.65 11.30
C PRO A 191 -20.24 -0.69 12.66
N SER A 192 -21.57 -0.88 12.70
CA SER A 192 -22.34 -0.97 13.94
C SER A 192 -22.37 -2.39 14.54
N ASN A 193 -21.93 -3.41 13.78
CA ASN A 193 -21.91 -4.80 14.19
C ASN A 193 -20.58 -5.48 13.84
N LEU A 194 -19.50 -5.00 14.44
CA LEU A 194 -18.14 -5.50 14.19
C LEU A 194 -17.89 -6.92 14.69
N ASP A 195 -18.74 -7.46 15.56
CA ASP A 195 -18.62 -8.83 16.07
C ASP A 195 -18.96 -9.89 15.01
N ALA A 196 -19.71 -9.51 13.96
CA ALA A 196 -19.99 -10.36 12.82
C ALA A 196 -18.75 -10.58 11.90
N PHE A 197 -17.71 -9.75 12.07
CA PHE A 197 -16.52 -9.71 11.22
C PHE A 197 -15.26 -10.01 12.05
N PRO A 198 -14.71 -11.23 11.93
CA PRO A 198 -13.56 -11.63 12.74
C PRO A 198 -12.31 -10.84 12.36
N VAL A 199 -11.49 -10.53 13.35
CA VAL A 199 -10.13 -10.01 13.12
C VAL A 199 -9.29 -11.13 12.52
N SER A 200 -8.57 -10.85 11.43
CA SER A 200 -7.70 -11.84 10.79
C SER A 200 -6.56 -12.27 11.72
N PRO A 201 -6.14 -13.54 11.72
CA PRO A 201 -5.03 -14.01 12.55
C PRO A 201 -3.75 -13.19 12.33
N GLY A 202 -3.09 -12.79 13.42
CA GLY A 202 -1.85 -12.00 13.39
C GLY A 202 -2.02 -10.48 13.37
N TYR A 203 -3.26 -9.99 13.19
CA TYR A 203 -3.58 -8.57 13.15
C TYR A 203 -3.68 -7.97 14.56
N GLY A 204 -3.61 -6.64 14.64
CA GLY A 204 -3.79 -5.90 15.89
C GLY A 204 -5.19 -6.08 16.48
N PRO A 205 -5.36 -5.90 17.80
CA PRO A 205 -6.68 -5.98 18.43
C PRO A 205 -7.69 -5.04 17.77
N GLY A 206 -8.78 -5.60 17.26
CA GLY A 206 -9.86 -4.84 16.62
C GLY A 206 -9.55 -4.33 15.20
N GLU A 207 -8.39 -4.68 14.63
CA GLU A 207 -7.98 -4.29 13.29
C GLU A 207 -8.86 -5.01 12.25
N ARG A 208 -9.78 -4.24 11.65
CA ARG A 208 -10.72 -4.67 10.62
C ARG A 208 -10.61 -3.74 9.44
N HIS A 209 -10.90 -4.28 8.27
CA HIS A 209 -10.93 -3.52 7.03
C HIS A 209 -12.35 -3.34 6.53
N PHE A 210 -12.58 -2.24 5.84
CA PHE A 210 -13.89 -1.81 5.38
C PHE A 210 -13.89 -1.68 3.87
N PRO A 211 -15.07 -1.62 3.21
CA PRO A 211 -15.15 -1.43 1.76
C PRO A 211 -14.23 -0.33 1.19
N HIS A 212 -14.09 0.82 1.87
CA HIS A 212 -13.19 1.91 1.45
C HIS A 212 -11.69 1.53 1.45
N ASP A 213 -11.25 0.51 2.19
CA ASP A 213 -9.87 0.05 2.21
C ASP A 213 -9.52 -0.76 0.94
N TYR A 214 -10.52 -1.40 0.35
CA TYR A 214 -10.38 -2.17 -0.90
C TYR A 214 -10.64 -1.29 -2.12
N ALA A 215 -11.68 -0.46 -2.07
CA ALA A 215 -12.08 0.46 -3.12
C ALA A 215 -11.77 1.90 -2.70
N LYS A 216 -10.49 2.29 -2.74
CA LYS A 216 -10.04 3.65 -2.35
C LYS A 216 -10.46 4.73 -3.35
N THR A 217 -10.82 4.34 -4.57
CA THR A 217 -11.32 5.22 -5.62
C THR A 217 -12.47 4.56 -6.36
N SER A 218 -13.36 5.36 -6.94
CA SER A 218 -14.47 4.87 -7.77
C SER A 218 -14.02 4.09 -9.01
N GLY A 219 -12.78 4.28 -9.48
CA GLY A 219 -12.19 3.56 -10.61
C GLY A 219 -11.52 2.22 -10.25
N SER A 220 -11.44 1.85 -8.98
CA SER A 220 -10.91 0.54 -8.58
C SER A 220 -11.86 -0.59 -9.00
N LEU A 221 -11.32 -1.71 -9.48
CA LEU A 221 -12.10 -2.91 -9.77
C LEU A 221 -12.83 -3.42 -8.53
N ALA A 222 -12.27 -3.21 -7.33
CA ALA A 222 -12.90 -3.58 -6.07
C ALA A 222 -14.20 -2.82 -5.80
N ARG A 223 -14.45 -1.69 -6.49
CA ARG A 223 -15.68 -0.92 -6.32
C ARG A 223 -16.93 -1.74 -6.65
N ALA A 224 -16.84 -2.67 -7.60
CA ALA A 224 -17.94 -3.54 -8.01
C ALA A 224 -18.31 -4.59 -6.95
N TRP A 225 -17.45 -4.84 -5.96
CA TRP A 225 -17.71 -5.84 -4.93
C TRP A 225 -18.76 -5.40 -3.93
N PHE A 226 -18.98 -4.09 -3.79
CA PHE A 226 -19.80 -3.48 -2.76
C PHE A 226 -20.95 -2.70 -3.38
N THR A 227 -22.12 -2.80 -2.76
CA THR A 227 -23.28 -1.96 -3.09
C THR A 227 -23.01 -0.51 -2.71
N ASP A 228 -23.76 0.42 -3.31
CA ASP A 228 -23.68 1.84 -2.98
C ASP A 228 -23.96 2.11 -1.49
N ALA A 229 -24.88 1.34 -0.89
CA ALA A 229 -25.21 1.44 0.52
C ALA A 229 -24.07 0.94 1.43
N GLU A 230 -23.40 -0.16 1.08
CA GLU A 230 -22.21 -0.63 1.81
C GLU A 230 -21.06 0.37 1.70
N MET A 231 -20.82 0.93 0.50
CA MET A 231 -19.81 1.96 0.31
C MET A 231 -20.13 3.25 1.07
N SER A 232 -21.38 3.74 1.01
CA SER A 232 -21.77 4.95 1.76
C SER A 232 -21.55 4.76 3.25
N ARG A 233 -22.03 3.66 3.84
CA ARG A 233 -21.82 3.37 5.27
C ARG A 233 -20.34 3.29 5.63
N SER A 234 -19.53 2.67 4.76
CA SER A 234 -18.10 2.55 4.94
C SER A 234 -17.39 3.91 4.91
N LEU A 235 -17.79 4.82 4.01
CA LEU A 235 -17.24 6.17 3.89
C LEU A 235 -17.72 7.08 5.02
N ASP A 236 -18.97 6.96 5.44
CA ASP A 236 -19.51 7.71 6.57
C ASP A 236 -18.80 7.29 7.88
N HIS A 237 -18.50 6.00 8.02
CA HIS A 237 -17.66 5.49 9.11
C HIS A 237 -16.24 6.06 9.04
N LEU A 238 -15.59 6.07 7.86
CA LEU A 238 -14.27 6.68 7.70
C LEU A 238 -14.30 8.16 8.09
N ALA A 239 -15.30 8.93 7.65
CA ALA A 239 -15.43 10.33 8.01
C ALA A 239 -15.60 10.54 9.53
N ALA A 240 -16.40 9.70 10.19
CA ALA A 240 -16.65 9.77 11.62
C ALA A 240 -15.44 9.39 12.51
N GLU A 241 -14.41 8.78 11.94
CA GLU A 241 -13.18 8.44 12.68
C GLU A 241 -12.19 9.58 12.82
N GLN A 242 -12.43 10.72 12.17
CA GLN A 242 -11.60 11.90 12.37
C GLN A 242 -11.58 12.28 13.85
N GLN A 243 -10.37 12.40 14.41
CA GLN A 243 -10.15 12.77 15.80
C GLN A 243 -10.13 14.29 15.97
N GLU A 244 -10.21 14.78 17.21
CA GLU A 244 -10.30 16.21 17.53
C GLU A 244 -9.15 17.06 16.95
N ASP A 245 -7.98 16.46 16.74
CA ASP A 245 -6.82 17.12 16.14
C ASP A 245 -6.80 17.05 14.60
N GLY A 246 -7.89 16.60 13.99
CA GLY A 246 -8.08 16.49 12.54
C GLY A 246 -7.45 15.26 11.89
N GLY A 247 -6.75 14.40 12.66
CA GLY A 247 -6.11 13.20 12.16
C GLY A 247 -6.98 11.95 12.24
N TRP A 248 -6.56 10.87 11.57
CA TRP A 248 -7.19 9.55 11.66
C TRP A 248 -6.41 8.61 12.59
N PRO A 249 -7.09 7.68 13.28
CA PRO A 249 -6.43 6.68 14.12
C PRO A 249 -5.63 5.67 13.28
N ILE A 250 -4.57 5.12 13.88
CA ILE A 250 -3.89 3.95 13.32
C ILE A 250 -4.59 2.70 13.84
N ARG A 251 -5.19 1.96 12.92
CA ARG A 251 -5.84 0.67 13.20
C ARG A 251 -4.87 -0.50 13.17
N ARG A 252 -3.80 -0.39 12.37
CA ARG A 252 -2.77 -1.42 12.25
C ARG A 252 -2.05 -1.67 13.58
N ARG A 253 -1.59 -2.91 13.77
CA ARG A 253 -0.79 -3.31 14.93
C ARG A 253 0.35 -2.33 15.20
N GLN A 254 0.27 -1.66 16.34
CA GLN A 254 1.32 -0.77 16.84
C GLN A 254 2.37 -1.59 17.59
N TRP A 255 3.66 -1.31 17.33
CA TRP A 255 4.77 -2.02 17.99
C TRP A 255 5.78 -1.08 18.68
N ALA A 256 5.79 0.20 18.31
CA ALA A 256 6.60 1.22 18.97
C ALA A 256 5.87 2.59 18.94
N PRO A 257 6.02 3.45 19.96
CA PRO A 257 5.36 4.76 19.97
C PRO A 257 5.75 5.67 18.81
N SER A 258 7.01 5.61 18.37
CA SER A 258 7.52 6.46 17.28
C SER A 258 6.92 6.10 15.92
N THR A 259 6.68 4.82 15.65
CA THR A 259 6.07 4.39 14.38
C THR A 259 4.63 4.85 14.28
N ALA A 260 3.91 4.91 15.40
CA ALA A 260 2.57 5.48 15.44
C ALA A 260 2.57 6.98 15.06
N LEU A 261 3.50 7.77 15.58
CA LEU A 261 3.58 9.21 15.26
C LEU A 261 3.92 9.47 13.78
N GLU A 262 4.75 8.63 13.18
CA GLU A 262 5.17 8.76 11.77
C GLU A 262 4.12 8.22 10.79
N ALA A 263 3.41 7.15 11.15
CA ALA A 263 2.37 6.54 10.34
C ALA A 263 1.08 7.36 10.31
N ARG A 264 0.77 8.10 11.38
CA ARG A 264 -0.52 8.78 11.54
C ARG A 264 -0.80 9.84 10.48
N PRO A 265 0.16 10.70 10.09
CA PRO A 265 -0.03 11.61 8.96
C PRO A 265 -0.23 10.87 7.62
N MET A 266 0.38 9.69 7.43
CA MET A 266 0.19 8.89 6.22
C MET A 266 -1.26 8.39 6.12
N VAL A 267 -1.78 7.80 7.20
CA VAL A 267 -3.18 7.33 7.28
C VAL A 267 -4.16 8.49 7.12
N THR A 268 -3.85 9.65 7.70
CA THR A 268 -4.68 10.86 7.57
C THR A 268 -4.78 11.32 6.11
N ILE A 269 -3.65 11.42 5.40
CA ILE A 269 -3.65 11.81 3.99
C ILE A 269 -4.41 10.78 3.15
N GLU A 270 -4.26 9.49 3.45
CA GLU A 270 -4.98 8.42 2.76
C GLU A 270 -6.49 8.51 2.98
N ALA A 271 -6.95 8.70 4.21
CA ALA A 271 -8.37 8.88 4.53
C ALA A 271 -8.98 10.06 3.78
N LEU A 272 -8.31 11.22 3.83
CA LEU A 272 -8.75 12.43 3.14
C LEU A 272 -8.80 12.25 1.61
N ARG A 273 -7.80 11.57 1.03
CA ARG A 273 -7.77 11.27 -0.41
C ARG A 273 -8.91 10.33 -0.80
N THR A 274 -9.18 9.30 -0.01
CA THR A 274 -10.28 8.36 -0.24
C THR A 274 -11.63 9.05 -0.16
N LEU A 275 -11.88 9.84 0.90
CA LEU A 275 -13.12 10.62 1.05
C LEU A 275 -13.34 11.57 -0.14
N ARG A 276 -12.30 12.32 -0.52
CA ARG A 276 -12.35 13.20 -1.70
C ARG A 276 -12.62 12.44 -3.00
N ALA A 277 -12.04 11.25 -3.19
CA ALA A 277 -12.27 10.44 -4.38
C ALA A 277 -13.74 10.00 -4.56
N TYR A 278 -14.52 10.03 -3.47
CA TYR A 278 -15.96 9.78 -3.46
C TYR A 278 -16.80 11.07 -3.30
N GLY A 279 -16.20 12.24 -3.46
CA GLY A 279 -16.90 13.52 -3.36
C GLY A 279 -17.39 13.85 -1.95
N ARG A 280 -16.80 13.24 -0.91
CA ARG A 280 -17.03 13.62 0.47
C ARG A 280 -16.10 14.78 0.82
N GLU A 281 -16.67 15.93 1.16
CA GLU A 281 -15.91 17.04 1.73
C GLU A 281 -15.55 16.71 3.19
N VAL A 282 -14.31 17.03 3.56
CA VAL A 282 -13.83 16.98 4.94
C VAL A 282 -13.40 18.40 5.28
N GLY A 283 -14.13 19.02 6.20
CA GLY A 283 -13.91 20.37 6.70
C GLY A 283 -13.43 20.35 8.14
#